data_AF-A0AAE0B6A9-F1
#
_entry.id   AF-A0AAE0B6A9-F1
#
_cell.length_a   1.000
_cell.length_b   1.000
_cell.length_c   1.000
_cell.angle_alpha   90.00
_cell.angle_beta   90.00
_cell.angle_gamma   90.00
#
_symmetry.space_group_name_H-M   'P 1'
#
loop_
_entity.id
_entity.type
_entity.pdbx_description
1 polymer ?
#
loop_
_entity_poly.entity_id
_entity_poly.type
_entity_poly.pdbx_seq_one_letter_code
_entity_poly.pdbx_strand_id
1 'polypeptide(L)'
;MPSPVSFLRQASSRWGGGGGSISKRYSTSESCGHYCTEESLKEMEGLNMYGVVENENGNGNGGVVMRKRVMVLVDETSHSKHAMMWALTHVTNKGDLLTLLHLIPPSSHHSSSSYSPYLANSLGSLCKASKPEVEVEALVIQGPKLGTVISQVKKLEVSVLVLGQKKPSSFINCFCGSSSSEAFVDQCIKNAECLTVGVRKQSRGIGGYLISTRWQKNFWLLA
;
A
#
# COMPACT_ATOMS: atom_id res chain seq x y z
N MET A 1 -42.76 -23.11 -23.03
CA MET A 1 -43.50 -22.97 -21.75
C MET A 1 -44.11 -24.31 -21.38
N PRO A 2 -44.26 -24.69 -20.10
CA PRO A 2 -43.47 -24.40 -18.90
C PRO A 2 -42.76 -25.67 -18.37
N SER A 3 -41.72 -25.51 -17.53
CA SER A 3 -41.23 -26.60 -16.67
C SER A 3 -41.70 -26.34 -15.23
N PRO A 4 -42.29 -27.34 -14.54
CA PRO A 4 -42.73 -27.19 -13.16
C PRO A 4 -41.68 -27.61 -12.12
N VAL A 5 -41.47 -26.71 -11.16
CA VAL A 5 -41.42 -26.88 -9.70
C VAL A 5 -41.08 -28.26 -9.07
N SER A 6 -39.88 -28.30 -8.47
CA SER A 6 -39.67 -28.24 -7.01
C SER A 6 -39.51 -29.50 -6.12
N PHE A 7 -38.53 -29.35 -5.21
CA PHE A 7 -38.40 -29.79 -3.81
C PHE A 7 -37.95 -31.22 -3.41
N LEU A 8 -37.23 -31.18 -2.27
CA LEU A 8 -36.76 -32.22 -1.34
C LEU A 8 -35.36 -32.80 -1.69
N ARG A 9 -34.41 -32.98 -0.76
CA ARG A 9 -34.47 -33.07 0.71
C ARG A 9 -33.05 -32.94 1.28
N GLN A 10 -32.95 -32.41 2.50
CA GLN A 10 -31.75 -32.51 3.35
C GLN A 10 -31.28 -33.97 3.51
N ALA A 11 -29.96 -34.16 3.59
CA ALA A 11 -29.36 -35.11 4.52
C ALA A 11 -27.93 -34.66 4.88
N SER A 12 -27.71 -34.51 6.18
CA SER A 12 -26.43 -34.39 6.85
C SER A 12 -25.56 -35.63 6.63
N SER A 13 -24.25 -35.43 6.43
CA SER A 13 -23.24 -36.40 6.89
C SER A 13 -21.97 -35.67 7.30
N ARG A 14 -21.68 -35.79 8.60
CA ARG A 14 -20.49 -35.33 9.30
C ARG A 14 -19.43 -36.43 9.23
N TRP A 15 -18.40 -36.24 8.41
CA TRP A 15 -17.09 -36.92 8.46
C TRP A 15 -16.10 -35.81 8.02
N GLY A 16 -15.15 -35.28 8.80
CA GLY A 16 -14.14 -35.98 9.59
C GLY A 16 -12.90 -36.18 8.71
N GLY A 17 -11.94 -35.25 8.74
CA GLY A 17 -10.63 -35.42 8.09
C GLY A 17 -10.09 -34.17 7.40
N GLY A 18 -8.84 -33.80 7.72
CA GLY A 18 -8.20 -32.53 7.35
C GLY A 18 -7.68 -32.43 5.91
N GLY A 19 -7.09 -31.27 5.61
CA GLY A 19 -6.41 -30.99 4.35
C GLY A 19 -6.55 -29.53 3.97
N GLY A 20 -5.46 -28.77 4.10
CA GLY A 20 -5.44 -27.34 3.83
C GLY A 20 -5.71 -26.97 2.38
N SER A 21 -6.40 -25.84 2.18
CA SER A 21 -6.23 -24.92 1.06
C SER A 21 -7.19 -23.75 1.26
N ILE A 22 -6.72 -22.65 1.89
CA ILE A 22 -7.48 -21.41 1.97
C ILE A 22 -7.04 -20.52 0.81
N SER A 23 -7.74 -20.65 -0.32
CA SER A 23 -7.83 -19.59 -1.33
C SER A 23 -8.79 -18.53 -0.78
N LYS A 24 -8.25 -17.47 -0.18
CA LYS A 24 -9.03 -16.28 0.19
C LYS A 24 -9.19 -15.41 -1.04
N ARG A 25 -10.32 -15.57 -1.72
CA ARG A 25 -10.86 -14.58 -2.66
C ARG A 25 -11.09 -13.28 -1.91
N TYR A 26 -10.45 -12.20 -2.33
CA TYR A 26 -10.81 -10.85 -1.91
C TYR A 26 -12.13 -10.50 -2.61
N SER A 27 -13.20 -10.33 -1.85
CA SER A 27 -14.48 -9.79 -2.32
C SER A 27 -14.72 -8.49 -1.58
N THR A 28 -14.83 -7.40 -2.32
CA THR A 28 -15.10 -6.06 -1.80
C THR A 28 -16.60 -5.81 -1.89
N SER A 29 -17.28 -5.79 -0.75
CA SER A 29 -18.55 -5.08 -0.59
C SER A 29 -18.67 -4.70 0.88
N GLU A 30 -18.84 -3.42 1.18
CA GLU A 30 -19.93 -2.94 2.04
C GLU A 30 -19.89 -1.41 2.18
N SER A 31 -21.08 -0.85 2.00
CA SER A 31 -21.47 0.55 2.13
C SER A 31 -21.92 0.80 3.56
N CYS A 32 -21.54 1.95 4.15
CA CYS A 32 -22.44 2.90 4.82
C CYS A 32 -21.69 3.88 5.75
N GLY A 33 -22.21 5.11 5.86
CA GLY A 33 -22.14 5.89 7.10
C GLY A 33 -21.25 7.13 7.12
N HIS A 34 -21.69 8.17 6.42
CA HIS A 34 -21.25 9.56 6.48
C HIS A 34 -21.26 10.11 7.92
N TYR A 35 -20.11 10.58 8.48
CA TYR A 35 -19.80 11.96 8.92
C TYR A 35 -18.27 12.07 9.16
N CYS A 36 -17.54 12.78 8.31
CA CYS A 36 -16.19 13.28 8.64
C CYS A 36 -16.07 14.72 8.12
N THR A 37 -15.56 15.60 8.97
CA THR A 37 -15.46 17.04 8.75
C THR A 37 -14.55 17.38 7.58
N GLU A 38 -14.98 18.35 6.75
CA GLU A 38 -14.27 18.84 5.55
C GLU A 38 -12.78 19.19 5.77
N GLU A 39 -12.39 19.48 7.02
CA GLU A 39 -11.08 20.02 7.37
C GLU A 39 -9.92 19.03 7.09
N SER A 40 -10.12 17.72 7.27
CA SER A 40 -9.07 16.71 7.02
C SER A 40 -8.92 16.31 5.55
N LEU A 41 -9.89 16.63 4.69
CA LEU A 41 -9.79 16.38 3.24
C LEU A 41 -8.95 17.46 2.55
N LYS A 42 -9.09 18.72 2.98
CA LYS A 42 -8.35 19.88 2.43
C LYS A 42 -6.84 19.75 2.61
N GLU A 43 -6.38 19.02 3.63
CA GLU A 43 -4.95 18.82 3.90
C GLU A 43 -4.27 17.84 2.93
N MET A 44 -5.03 16.97 2.25
CA MET A 44 -4.50 16.05 1.22
C MET A 44 -4.69 16.54 -0.22
N GLU A 45 -5.64 17.44 -0.47
CA GLU A 45 -5.81 18.12 -1.77
C GLU A 45 -4.60 19.01 -2.12
N GLY A 46 -3.84 19.45 -1.12
CA GLY A 46 -2.64 20.29 -1.27
C GLY A 46 -1.39 19.59 -1.82
N LEU A 47 -1.43 18.29 -2.13
CA LEU A 47 -0.27 17.53 -2.62
C LEU A 47 -0.02 17.65 -4.13
N ASN A 48 -0.75 18.54 -4.82
CA ASN A 48 -0.78 18.62 -6.28
C ASN A 48 0.05 19.77 -6.87
N MET A 49 1.05 20.30 -6.15
CA MET A 49 1.82 21.46 -6.58
C MET A 49 3.34 21.22 -6.54
N TYR A 50 4.00 21.63 -7.62
CA TYR A 50 5.46 21.81 -7.92
C TYR A 50 6.12 20.79 -8.89
N GLY A 51 6.65 21.33 -10.01
CA GLY A 51 7.59 20.65 -10.94
C GLY A 51 7.32 20.76 -12.46
N VAL A 52 7.78 21.84 -13.10
CA VAL A 52 7.62 22.19 -14.54
C VAL A 52 8.01 21.05 -15.51
N VAL A 53 7.14 20.73 -16.47
CA VAL A 53 7.49 20.05 -17.74
C VAL A 53 6.90 20.88 -18.87
N GLU A 54 7.75 21.44 -19.72
CA GLU A 54 7.35 22.17 -20.92
C GLU A 54 6.89 21.17 -22.00
N ASN A 55 5.73 21.42 -22.61
CA ASN A 55 5.29 20.68 -23.78
C ASN A 55 5.12 21.66 -24.94
N GLU A 56 6.01 21.58 -25.91
CA GLU A 56 5.94 22.31 -27.17
C GLU A 56 4.92 21.63 -28.09
N ASN A 57 3.63 21.88 -27.87
CA ASN A 57 2.67 21.88 -28.97
C ASN A 57 1.37 22.58 -28.57
N GLY A 58 1.02 23.58 -29.38
CA GLY A 58 0.00 24.57 -29.07
C GLY A 58 -1.44 24.07 -29.05
N ASN A 59 -2.26 24.96 -28.47
CA ASN A 59 -3.71 25.06 -28.52
C ASN A 59 -4.51 24.36 -27.42
N GLY A 60 -4.90 25.17 -26.43
CA GLY A 60 -6.08 24.94 -25.57
C GLY A 60 -5.74 24.68 -24.11
N ASN A 61 -5.80 25.72 -23.28
CA ASN A 61 -5.99 25.74 -21.82
C ASN A 61 -5.69 24.41 -21.07
N GLY A 62 -4.47 23.91 -21.21
CA GLY A 62 -4.05 22.61 -20.70
C GLY A 62 -3.26 22.80 -19.43
N GLY A 63 -3.89 22.56 -18.27
CA GLY A 63 -3.17 22.45 -17.01
C GLY A 63 -2.05 21.42 -17.16
N VAL A 64 -0.81 21.83 -16.85
CA VAL A 64 0.36 20.95 -16.87
C VAL A 64 0.13 19.87 -15.82
N VAL A 65 -0.27 18.66 -16.24
CA VAL A 65 -0.42 17.54 -15.31
C VAL A 65 0.98 17.02 -15.01
N MET A 66 1.56 17.49 -13.91
CA MET A 66 2.84 17.03 -13.42
C MET A 66 2.70 15.58 -12.97
N ARG A 67 3.39 14.69 -13.66
CA ARG A 67 3.42 13.27 -13.32
C ARG A 67 4.25 13.07 -12.08
N LYS A 68 3.65 12.57 -11.00
CA LYS A 68 4.39 12.27 -9.77
C LYS A 68 4.87 10.83 -9.73
N ARG A 69 6.01 10.59 -9.06
CA ARG A 69 6.52 9.25 -8.76
C ARG A 69 6.18 8.86 -7.33
N VAL A 70 5.34 7.86 -7.16
CA VAL A 70 4.98 7.24 -5.88
C VAL A 70 5.80 5.95 -5.73
N MET A 71 6.49 5.77 -4.61
CA MET A 71 7.23 4.55 -4.33
C MET A 71 6.63 3.84 -3.12
N VAL A 72 6.40 2.52 -3.23
CA VAL A 72 5.87 1.69 -2.15
C VAL A 72 6.89 0.62 -1.80
N LEU A 73 7.25 0.51 -0.51
CA LEU A 73 8.07 -0.60 -0.05
C LEU A 73 7.21 -1.87 0.12
N VAL A 74 7.55 -2.91 -0.64
CA VAL A 74 6.80 -4.17 -0.67
C VAL A 74 7.60 -5.36 -0.13
N ASP A 75 6.91 -6.21 0.62
CA ASP A 75 7.40 -7.49 1.15
C ASP A 75 6.24 -8.50 1.19
N GLU A 76 6.47 -9.70 1.69
CA GLU A 76 5.42 -10.74 1.75
C GLU A 76 4.32 -10.42 2.79
N THR A 77 4.52 -9.41 3.62
CA THR A 77 3.64 -9.11 4.75
C THR A 77 2.28 -8.55 4.30
N SER A 78 1.28 -8.70 5.16
CA SER A 78 -0.02 -8.06 4.91
C SER A 78 0.06 -6.54 5.00
N HIS A 79 0.97 -5.99 5.81
CA HIS A 79 1.07 -4.54 6.02
C HIS A 79 1.50 -3.81 4.74
N SER A 80 2.49 -4.35 4.02
CA SER A 80 2.93 -3.79 2.74
C SER A 80 1.86 -3.88 1.65
N LYS A 81 1.12 -5.00 1.58
CA LYS A 81 -0.02 -5.17 0.67
C LYS A 81 -1.12 -4.13 0.90
N HIS A 82 -1.42 -3.82 2.16
CA HIS A 82 -2.38 -2.79 2.52
C HIS A 82 -1.88 -1.37 2.20
N ALA A 83 -0.59 -1.10 2.44
CA ALA A 83 0.04 0.17 2.07
C ALA A 83 0.02 0.38 0.55
N MET A 84 0.30 -0.66 -0.24
CA MET A 84 0.20 -0.64 -1.69
C MET A 84 -1.22 -0.32 -2.16
N MET A 85 -2.22 -1.01 -1.62
CA MET A 85 -3.62 -0.77 -1.98
C MET A 85 -4.06 0.65 -1.62
N TRP A 86 -3.67 1.14 -0.44
CA TRP A 86 -3.94 2.52 -0.03
C TRP A 86 -3.27 3.53 -0.97
N ALA A 87 -2.00 3.33 -1.32
CA ALA A 87 -1.28 4.20 -2.26
C ALA A 87 -1.97 4.25 -3.62
N LEU A 88 -2.42 3.12 -4.14
CA LEU A 88 -3.08 3.02 -5.44
C LEU A 88 -4.44 3.74 -5.48
N THR A 89 -5.14 3.78 -4.34
CA THR A 89 -6.49 4.34 -4.23
C THR A 89 -6.48 5.82 -3.85
N HIS A 90 -5.55 6.26 -3.01
CA HIS A 90 -5.57 7.60 -2.42
C HIS A 90 -4.43 8.51 -2.90
N VAL A 91 -3.33 7.94 -3.39
CA VAL A 91 -2.14 8.71 -3.74
C VAL A 91 -1.96 8.80 -5.25
N THR A 92 -2.12 7.72 -6.00
CA THR A 92 -1.86 7.73 -7.45
C THR A 92 -3.01 8.31 -8.27
N ASN A 93 -2.70 8.98 -9.37
CA ASN A 93 -3.61 9.53 -10.37
C ASN A 93 -3.30 8.98 -11.77
N LYS A 94 -4.15 9.27 -12.75
CA LYS A 94 -3.90 8.92 -14.15
C LYS A 94 -2.58 9.54 -14.61
N GLY A 95 -1.71 8.72 -15.19
CA GLY A 95 -0.41 9.13 -15.69
C GLY A 95 0.71 9.08 -14.64
N ASP A 96 0.41 8.86 -13.36
CA ASP A 96 1.45 8.74 -12.33
C ASP A 96 2.29 7.48 -12.48
N LEU A 97 3.50 7.50 -11.93
CA LEU A 97 4.39 6.34 -11.83
C LEU A 97 4.34 5.75 -10.43
N LEU A 98 3.96 4.47 -10.32
CA LEU A 98 4.02 3.69 -9.09
C LEU A 98 5.19 2.71 -9.15
N THR A 99 6.24 2.94 -8.34
CA THR A 99 7.38 2.04 -8.21
C THR A 99 7.19 1.13 -6.98
N LEU A 100 7.09 -0.18 -7.21
CA LEU A 100 7.07 -1.20 -6.17
C LEU A 100 8.51 -1.62 -5.83
N LEU A 101 9.04 -1.15 -4.70
CA LEU A 101 10.39 -1.45 -4.26
C LEU A 101 10.38 -2.69 -3.33
N HIS A 102 11.00 -3.78 -3.76
CA HIS A 102 11.26 -4.95 -2.94
C HIS A 102 12.73 -4.97 -2.50
N LEU A 103 12.98 -4.95 -1.18
CA LEU A 103 14.33 -4.96 -0.63
C LEU A 103 14.73 -6.32 -0.09
N ILE A 104 15.91 -6.76 -0.51
CA ILE A 104 16.54 -8.01 -0.08
C ILE A 104 17.67 -7.67 0.89
N PRO A 105 17.57 -8.00 2.19
CA PRO A 105 18.65 -7.77 3.13
C PRO A 105 19.93 -8.55 2.78
N PRO A 106 21.12 -8.04 3.08
CA PRO A 106 22.39 -8.68 2.71
C PRO A 106 22.69 -9.97 3.51
N SER A 107 22.06 -10.17 4.67
CA SER A 107 22.35 -11.28 5.60
C SER A 107 21.31 -12.42 5.58
N SER A 108 20.39 -12.45 4.62
CA SER A 108 19.40 -13.52 4.53
C SER A 108 20.01 -14.83 4.01
N HIS A 109 20.69 -15.56 4.89
CA HIS A 109 21.09 -16.97 4.69
C HIS A 109 19.91 -17.95 4.71
N HIS A 110 18.68 -17.45 4.80
CA HIS A 110 17.47 -18.26 4.75
C HIS A 110 16.53 -17.80 3.62
N SER A 111 16.14 -18.81 2.83
CA SER A 111 15.02 -18.81 1.88
C SER A 111 15.29 -18.14 0.53
N SER A 112 15.51 -18.97 -0.48
CA SER A 112 15.51 -18.64 -1.91
C SER A 112 14.23 -17.94 -2.40
N SER A 113 13.15 -17.94 -1.61
CA SER A 113 11.89 -17.24 -1.90
C SER A 113 12.00 -15.71 -1.82
N SER A 114 12.84 -15.18 -0.92
CA SER A 114 13.00 -13.73 -0.68
C SER A 114 13.75 -13.01 -1.80
N TYR A 115 14.40 -13.75 -2.71
CA TYR A 115 15.22 -13.21 -3.79
C TYR A 115 14.47 -13.13 -5.12
N SER A 116 13.27 -13.70 -5.19
CA SER A 116 12.58 -13.81 -6.46
C SER A 116 11.89 -12.48 -6.81
N PRO A 117 12.05 -11.98 -8.05
CA PRO A 117 11.29 -10.82 -8.53
C PRO A 117 9.78 -11.14 -8.65
N TYR A 118 9.39 -12.39 -8.42
CA TYR A 118 8.01 -12.86 -8.49
C TYR A 118 7.07 -12.05 -7.60
N LEU A 119 7.49 -11.69 -6.38
CA LEU A 119 6.65 -10.90 -5.48
C LEU A 119 6.34 -9.52 -6.07
N ALA A 120 7.37 -8.77 -6.44
CA ALA A 120 7.21 -7.41 -6.98
C ALA A 120 6.43 -7.43 -8.31
N ASN A 121 6.67 -8.43 -9.17
CA ASN A 121 5.95 -8.62 -10.42
C ASN A 121 4.47 -9.00 -10.19
N SER A 122 4.20 -9.91 -9.26
CA SER A 122 2.83 -10.34 -8.91
C SER A 122 2.01 -9.17 -8.37
N LEU A 123 2.58 -8.41 -7.43
CA LEU A 123 1.96 -7.18 -6.91
C LEU A 123 1.82 -6.12 -8.00
N GLY A 124 2.79 -6.02 -8.91
CA GLY A 124 2.74 -5.12 -10.07
C GLY A 124 1.58 -5.43 -11.00
N SER A 125 1.37 -6.72 -11.31
CA SER A 125 0.22 -7.18 -12.10
C SER A 125 -1.11 -6.88 -11.41
N LEU A 126 -1.19 -7.02 -10.08
CA LEU A 126 -2.38 -6.64 -9.31
C LEU A 126 -2.66 -5.13 -9.39
N CYS A 127 -1.63 -4.29 -9.32
CA CYS A 127 -1.78 -2.84 -9.46
C CYS A 127 -2.28 -2.48 -10.87
N LYS A 128 -1.69 -3.07 -11.92
CA LYS A 128 -2.11 -2.85 -13.32
C LYS A 128 -3.55 -3.29 -13.56
N ALA A 129 -3.97 -4.42 -12.98
CA ALA A 129 -5.35 -4.89 -13.08
C ALA A 129 -6.34 -4.00 -12.33
N SER A 130 -5.90 -3.38 -11.22
CA SER A 130 -6.77 -2.55 -10.38
C SER A 130 -6.91 -1.11 -10.88
N LYS A 131 -5.85 -0.56 -11.49
CA LYS A 131 -5.81 0.83 -11.97
C LYS A 131 -4.88 0.95 -13.19
N PRO A 132 -5.36 0.60 -14.39
CA PRO A 132 -4.53 0.54 -15.59
C PRO A 132 -4.04 1.92 -16.07
N GLU A 133 -4.63 3.02 -15.57
CA GLU A 133 -4.17 4.38 -15.91
C GLU A 133 -2.88 4.81 -15.19
N VAL A 134 -2.43 4.01 -14.21
CA VAL A 134 -1.18 4.22 -13.47
C VAL A 134 -0.10 3.36 -14.09
N GLU A 135 1.05 3.96 -14.38
CA GLU A 135 2.20 3.19 -14.84
C GLU A 135 2.87 2.52 -13.64
N VAL A 136 3.08 1.20 -13.72
CA VAL A 136 3.61 0.41 -12.61
C VAL A 136 4.96 -0.19 -12.98
N GLU A 137 5.97 0.11 -12.15
CA GLU A 137 7.33 -0.39 -12.24
C GLU A 137 7.65 -1.26 -11.01
N ALA A 138 8.35 -2.37 -11.20
CA ALA A 138 8.81 -3.24 -10.12
C ALA A 138 10.34 -3.16 -10.01
N LEU A 139 10.84 -2.82 -8.82
CA LEU A 139 12.26 -2.63 -8.56
C LEU A 139 12.70 -3.53 -7.40
N VAL A 140 13.64 -4.42 -7.66
CA VAL A 140 14.18 -5.35 -6.64
C VAL A 140 15.64 -5.00 -6.39
N ILE A 141 15.99 -4.68 -5.14
CA ILE A 141 17.34 -4.26 -4.78
C ILE A 141 17.81 -5.01 -3.53
N GLN A 142 19.05 -5.51 -3.60
CA GLN A 142 19.73 -6.03 -2.43
C GLN A 142 20.50 -4.91 -1.71
N GLY A 143 20.36 -4.83 -0.39
CA GLY A 143 21.11 -3.84 0.40
C GLY A 143 20.55 -3.58 1.80
N PRO A 144 21.26 -2.74 2.58
CA PRO A 144 20.82 -2.33 3.91
C PRO A 144 19.51 -1.55 3.84
N LYS A 145 18.50 -1.98 4.59
CA LYS A 145 17.10 -1.55 4.46
C LYS A 145 16.92 -0.02 4.38
N LEU A 146 17.31 0.72 5.42
CA LEU A 146 17.12 2.17 5.48
C LEU A 146 17.93 2.90 4.42
N GLY A 147 19.24 2.64 4.35
CA GLY A 147 20.14 3.31 3.42
C GLY A 147 19.67 3.15 1.97
N THR A 148 19.29 1.94 1.59
CA THR A 148 18.78 1.67 0.23
C THR A 148 17.48 2.41 -0.05
N VAL A 149 16.50 2.43 0.87
CA VAL A 149 15.24 3.19 0.66
C VAL A 149 15.55 4.67 0.43
N ILE A 150 16.33 5.30 1.31
CA ILE A 150 16.65 6.73 1.19
C ILE A 150 17.40 7.02 -0.11
N SER A 151 18.32 6.13 -0.50
CA SER A 151 19.07 6.26 -1.75
C SER A 151 18.17 6.15 -2.97
N GLN A 152 17.19 5.25 -2.96
CA GLN A 152 16.22 5.12 -4.06
C GLN A 152 15.24 6.29 -4.13
N VAL A 153 14.80 6.81 -2.98
CA VAL A 153 13.98 8.03 -2.93
C VAL A 153 14.69 9.16 -3.67
N LYS A 154 15.97 9.38 -3.36
CA LYS A 154 16.78 10.42 -3.98
C LYS A 154 17.06 10.14 -5.46
N LYS A 155 17.50 8.92 -5.78
CA LYS A 155 17.88 8.53 -7.15
C LYS A 155 16.72 8.60 -8.14
N LEU A 156 15.54 8.21 -7.71
CA LEU A 156 14.35 8.16 -8.58
C LEU A 156 13.51 9.44 -8.49
N GLU A 157 13.93 10.43 -7.70
CA GLU A 157 13.17 11.65 -7.43
C GLU A 157 11.74 11.33 -7.00
N VAL A 158 11.62 10.45 -6.00
CA VAL A 158 10.33 10.02 -5.47
C VAL A 158 9.65 11.22 -4.82
N SER A 159 8.40 11.47 -5.21
CA SER A 159 7.56 12.52 -4.62
C SER A 159 6.88 12.07 -3.33
N VAL A 160 6.41 10.81 -3.31
CA VAL A 160 5.71 10.20 -2.17
C VAL A 160 6.25 8.79 -1.91
N LEU A 161 6.77 8.55 -0.72
CA LEU A 161 7.16 7.24 -0.22
C LEU A 161 6.07 6.67 0.70
N VAL A 162 5.61 5.45 0.42
CA VAL A 162 4.57 4.78 1.22
C VAL A 162 5.13 3.49 1.85
N LEU A 163 4.90 3.33 3.15
CA LEU A 163 5.44 2.22 3.95
C LEU A 163 4.35 1.52 4.75
N GLY A 164 4.35 0.19 4.77
CA GLY A 164 3.47 -0.59 5.63
C GLY A 164 3.91 -0.53 7.10
N GLN A 165 2.99 -0.11 7.98
CA GLN A 165 3.20 -0.06 9.43
C GLN A 165 2.58 -1.27 10.13
N LYS A 166 3.38 -1.96 10.95
CA LYS A 166 2.92 -3.06 11.79
C LYS A 166 2.14 -2.55 13.00
N LYS A 167 1.10 -3.28 13.41
CA LYS A 167 0.41 -3.03 14.67
C LYS A 167 1.36 -3.31 15.86
N PRO A 168 1.52 -2.37 16.81
CA PRO A 168 2.20 -2.67 18.07
C PRO A 168 1.37 -3.73 18.82
N SER A 169 2.02 -4.80 19.24
CA SER A 169 1.37 -5.89 19.97
C SER A 169 0.93 -5.40 21.36
N SER A 170 -0.36 -5.52 21.67
CA SER A 170 -0.94 -5.07 22.94
C SER A 170 -0.51 -5.86 24.19
N PHE A 171 0.33 -6.90 24.05
CA PHE A 171 0.66 -7.84 25.12
C PHE A 171 2.07 -7.66 25.73
N ILE A 172 2.87 -6.68 25.27
CA ILE A 172 4.22 -6.41 25.83
C ILE A 172 4.38 -4.90 26.05
N ASN A 173 3.62 -4.34 26.98
CA ASN A 173 3.74 -2.93 27.35
C ASN A 173 4.55 -2.73 28.65
N CYS A 174 5.50 -3.61 28.97
CA CYS A 174 6.27 -3.49 30.22
C CYS A 174 7.78 -3.27 30.08
N PHE A 175 8.49 -3.67 29.01
CA PHE A 175 9.92 -3.35 28.91
C PHE A 175 10.40 -3.23 27.45
N CYS A 176 10.94 -2.05 27.12
CA CYS A 176 11.83 -1.70 26.00
C CYS A 176 11.42 -2.02 24.55
N GLY A 177 11.06 -0.96 23.81
CA GLY A 177 11.42 -0.81 22.39
C GLY A 177 10.25 -0.78 21.41
N SER A 178 10.20 0.26 20.58
CA SER A 178 9.42 0.25 19.34
C SER A 178 9.76 -1.01 18.53
N SER A 179 8.77 -1.61 17.86
CA SER A 179 9.07 -2.75 16.99
C SER A 179 10.08 -2.33 15.92
N SER A 180 10.99 -3.22 15.48
CA SER A 180 12.01 -2.89 14.47
C SER A 180 11.41 -2.32 13.17
N SER A 181 10.18 -2.73 12.83
CA SER A 181 9.42 -2.19 11.71
C SER A 181 8.90 -0.78 11.94
N GLU A 182 8.47 -0.44 13.16
CA GLU A 182 7.96 0.88 13.51
C GLU A 182 9.10 1.89 13.58
N ALA A 183 10.20 1.52 14.24
CA ALA A 183 11.43 2.32 14.25
C ALA A 183 11.94 2.59 12.83
N PHE A 184 11.86 1.59 11.95
CA PHE A 184 12.22 1.75 10.53
C PHE A 184 11.33 2.77 9.81
N VAL A 185 10.00 2.70 9.96
CA VAL A 185 9.09 3.66 9.31
C VAL A 185 9.32 5.08 9.83
N ASP A 186 9.49 5.24 11.13
CA ASP A 186 9.83 6.53 11.74
C ASP A 186 11.16 7.09 11.23
N GLN A 187 12.17 6.23 11.06
CA GLN A 187 13.44 6.61 10.45
C GLN A 187 13.26 7.05 8.99
N CYS A 188 12.44 6.37 8.20
CA CYS A 188 12.15 6.82 6.84
C CYS A 188 11.43 8.17 6.83
N ILE A 189 10.38 8.35 7.66
CA ILE A 189 9.65 9.62 7.78
C ILE A 189 10.57 10.78 8.15
N LYS A 190 11.56 10.52 9.01
CA LYS A 190 12.51 11.54 9.46
C LYS A 190 13.58 11.88 8.42
N ASN A 191 14.09 10.89 7.68
CA ASN A 191 15.29 11.03 6.86
C ASN A 191 15.01 11.16 5.35
N ALA A 192 13.84 10.78 4.87
CA ALA A 192 13.51 10.90 3.45
C ALA A 192 13.25 12.38 3.09
N GLU A 193 13.78 12.79 1.94
CA GLU A 193 13.62 14.15 1.41
C GLU A 193 12.19 14.39 0.86
N CYS A 194 11.44 13.32 0.59
CA CYS A 194 10.09 13.36 0.03
C CYS A 194 8.97 13.22 1.08
N LEU A 195 7.72 13.47 0.69
CA LEU A 195 6.58 13.14 1.54
C LEU A 195 6.59 11.65 1.85
N THR A 196 6.65 11.30 3.13
CA THR A 196 6.71 9.89 3.56
C THR A 196 5.52 9.57 4.44
N VAL A 197 4.85 8.47 4.09
CA VAL A 197 3.59 8.06 4.68
C VAL A 197 3.68 6.63 5.18
N GLY A 198 3.55 6.44 6.48
CA GLY A 198 3.32 5.15 7.11
C GLY A 198 1.84 4.80 7.11
N VAL A 199 1.48 3.62 6.61
CA VAL A 199 0.10 3.18 6.44
C VAL A 199 -0.17 1.90 7.22
N ARG A 200 -1.24 1.90 8.01
CA ARG A 200 -1.69 0.75 8.77
C ARG A 200 -3.19 0.56 8.63
N LYS A 201 -3.64 -0.59 8.15
CA LYS A 201 -5.07 -0.93 8.16
C LYS A 201 -5.60 -1.07 9.59
N GLN A 202 -6.75 -0.45 9.86
CA GLN A 202 -7.47 -0.64 11.11
C GLN A 202 -8.25 -1.96 11.07
N SER A 203 -8.19 -2.72 12.16
CA SER A 203 -8.78 -4.07 12.23
C SER A 203 -9.86 -4.25 13.29
N ARG A 204 -10.21 -3.20 14.05
CA ARG A 204 -11.16 -3.26 15.17
C ARG A 204 -12.61 -2.96 14.76
N GLY A 205 -13.06 -3.48 13.62
CA GLY A 205 -14.46 -3.38 13.16
C GLY A 205 -14.87 -2.06 12.51
N ILE A 206 -14.10 -0.98 12.74
CA ILE A 206 -14.25 0.28 12.02
C ILE A 206 -13.20 0.31 10.92
N GLY A 207 -13.65 0.41 9.66
CA GLY A 207 -12.80 0.36 8.47
C GLY A 207 -11.75 1.46 8.41
N GLY A 208 -10.98 1.52 7.32
CA GLY A 208 -10.01 2.58 7.11
C GLY A 208 -8.56 2.26 7.50
N TYR A 209 -7.76 3.33 7.48
CA TYR A 209 -6.31 3.29 7.63
C TYR A 209 -5.85 4.32 8.66
N LEU A 210 -4.93 3.92 9.52
CA LEU A 210 -4.13 4.85 10.31
C LEU A 210 -2.94 5.28 9.47
N ILE A 211 -2.70 6.58 9.42
CA ILE A 211 -1.65 7.22 8.67
C ILE A 211 -0.69 7.91 9.62
N SER A 212 0.60 7.79 9.31
CA SER A 212 1.66 8.53 9.99
C SER A 212 2.50 9.28 8.98
N THR A 213 2.71 10.56 9.22
CA THR A 213 3.57 11.44 8.43
C THR A 213 4.58 12.11 9.35
N ARG A 214 5.36 13.05 8.80
CA ARG A 214 6.31 13.85 9.56
C ARG A 214 5.63 14.71 10.65
N TRP A 215 4.41 15.17 10.38
CA TRP A 215 3.73 16.15 11.22
C TRP A 215 2.72 15.51 12.17
N GLN A 216 2.10 14.41 11.76
CA GLN A 216 1.06 13.76 12.53
C GLN A 216 1.23 12.25 12.52
N LYS A 217 1.07 11.61 13.69
CA LYS A 217 1.16 10.15 13.82
C LYS A 217 -0.20 9.56 14.09
N ASN A 218 -0.46 8.40 13.47
CA ASN A 218 -1.66 7.58 13.69
C ASN A 218 -2.99 8.34 13.55
N PHE A 219 -3.10 9.28 12.61
CA PHE A 219 -4.40 9.88 12.29
C PHE A 219 -5.20 8.94 11.40
N TRP A 220 -6.51 8.92 11.60
CA TRP A 220 -7.38 7.91 10.99
C TRP A 220 -8.05 8.47 9.75
N LEU A 221 -7.84 7.80 8.61
CA LEU A 221 -8.56 8.03 7.36
C LEU A 221 -9.60 6.93 7.17
N LEU A 222 -10.84 7.34 6.89
CA LEU A 222 -11.87 6.41 6.44
C LEU A 222 -11.51 5.86 5.05
N ALA A 223 -11.87 4.60 4.81
CA ALA A 223 -11.66 3.92 3.53
C ALA A 223 -12.84 4.14 2.59
#